data_AF-A0A967YTY3-F1
#
_entry.id   AF-A0A967YTY3-F1
#
_cell.length_a   1.000
_cell.length_b   1.000
_cell.length_c   1.000
_cell.angle_alpha   90.00
_cell.angle_beta   90.00
_cell.angle_gamma   90.00
#
_symmetry.space_group_name_H-M   'P 1'
#
loop_
_entity.id
_entity.type
_entity.pdbx_description
1 polymer ?
#
loop_
_entity_poly.entity_id
_entity_poly.type
_entity_poly.pdbx_seq_one_letter_code
_entity_poly.pdbx_strand_id
1 'polypeptide(L)'
;MSEQIFVVGHKNPDTDSICSAIAYADFCQKQGRTNIVPARAGSLNRQTEFVLETLGQETPKLLTDIFPRLRDVIDSSPAVIDAEAPLVQALELMRQRDIRMLP
;
A
#
# COMPACT_ATOMS: atom_id res chain seq x y z
N MET A 1 17.40 2.00 -12.03
CA MET A 1 17.11 2.84 -10.85
C MET A 1 16.84 1.88 -9.70
N SER A 2 17.54 2.02 -8.58
CA SER A 2 17.25 1.17 -7.43
C SER A 2 15.90 1.56 -6.84
N GLU A 3 15.02 0.58 -6.65
CA GLU A 3 13.66 0.79 -6.16
C GLU A 3 13.71 1.31 -4.71
N GLN A 4 13.05 2.44 -4.45
CA GLN A 4 12.99 3.04 -3.12
C GLN A 4 11.78 2.49 -2.36
N ILE A 5 12.02 1.96 -1.17
CA ILE A 5 10.99 1.35 -0.33
C ILE A 5 10.63 2.34 0.78
N PHE A 6 9.36 2.72 0.84
CA PHE A 6 8.85 3.57 1.91
C PHE A 6 8.27 2.72 3.03
N VAL A 7 8.64 3.05 4.28
CA VAL A 7 7.99 2.51 5.48
C VAL A 7 6.97 3.54 5.96
N VAL A 8 5.71 3.14 6.04
CA VAL A 8 4.60 4.02 6.42
C VAL A 8 3.69 3.36 7.45
N GLY A 9 3.16 4.15 8.38
CA GLY A 9 2.04 3.77 9.24
C GLY A 9 0.68 4.02 8.57
N HIS A 10 -0.37 4.14 9.38
CA HIS A 10 -1.73 4.36 8.86
C HIS A 10 -2.01 5.80 8.40
N LYS A 11 -3.08 5.99 7.61
CA LYS A 11 -3.45 7.24 6.93
C LYS A 11 -3.59 8.47 7.85
N ASN A 12 -4.10 8.29 9.06
CA ASN A 12 -4.25 9.35 10.05
C ASN A 12 -3.20 9.17 11.15
N PRO A 13 -1.90 9.41 10.88
CA PRO A 13 -0.81 8.91 11.70
C PRO A 13 -0.89 9.44 13.13
N ASP A 14 -0.73 8.53 14.07
CA ASP A 14 -0.49 8.81 15.48
C ASP A 14 1.01 8.71 15.79
N THR A 15 1.38 9.01 17.03
CA THR A 15 2.79 9.02 17.44
C THR A 15 3.44 7.64 17.23
N ASP A 16 2.72 6.55 17.51
CA ASP A 16 3.24 5.20 17.29
C ASP A 16 3.49 4.95 15.79
N SER A 17 2.52 5.23 14.92
CA SER A 17 2.67 5.08 13.47
C SER A 17 3.92 5.77 12.90
N ILE A 18 4.24 6.97 13.40
CA ILE A 18 5.40 7.74 12.96
C ILE A 18 6.69 7.18 13.54
N CYS A 19 6.74 6.97 14.86
CA CYS A 19 7.94 6.46 15.54
C CYS A 19 8.28 5.04 15.05
N SER A 20 7.28 4.19 14.89
CA SER A 20 7.45 2.83 14.36
C SER A 20 7.95 2.83 12.92
N ALA A 21 7.47 3.74 12.06
CA ALA A 21 7.97 3.87 10.69
C ALA A 21 9.47 4.27 10.66
N ILE A 22 9.86 5.24 11.51
CA ILE A 22 11.26 5.68 11.66
C ILE A 22 12.14 4.53 12.17
N ALA A 23 11.75 3.92 13.28
CA ALA A 23 12.51 2.86 13.93
C ALA A 23 12.67 1.63 13.02
N TYR A 24 11.61 1.25 12.30
CA TYR A 24 11.65 0.10 11.41
C TYR A 24 12.49 0.35 10.16
N ALA A 25 12.47 1.57 9.60
CA ALA A 25 13.33 1.94 8.50
C ALA A 25 14.82 1.88 8.91
N ASP A 26 15.17 2.46 10.06
CA ASP A 26 16.53 2.42 10.62
C ASP A 26 16.98 0.97 10.92
N PHE A 27 16.10 0.16 11.52
CA PHE A 27 16.38 -1.26 11.75
C PHE A 27 16.68 -2.01 10.44
N CYS A 28 15.86 -1.81 9.41
CA CYS A 28 16.05 -2.44 8.11
C CYS A 28 17.36 -2.00 7.44
N GLN A 29 17.72 -0.72 7.54
CA GLN A 29 19.00 -0.21 7.05
C GLN A 29 20.19 -0.84 7.78
N LYS A 30 20.11 -0.98 9.11
CA LYS A 30 21.12 -1.68 9.93
C LYS A 30 21.25 -3.17 9.58
N GLN A 31 20.22 -3.78 9.00
CA GLN A 31 20.27 -5.15 8.47
C GLN A 31 20.85 -5.24 7.04
N GLY A 32 21.36 -4.14 6.48
CA GLY A 32 21.97 -4.12 5.15
C GLY A 32 20.98 -3.92 4.00
N ARG A 33 19.71 -3.61 4.29
CA ARG A 33 18.76 -3.20 3.24
C ARG A 33 19.06 -1.77 2.82
N THR A 34 19.10 -1.53 1.52
CA THR A 34 19.33 -0.20 0.94
C THR A 34 18.01 0.44 0.53
N ASN A 35 18.00 1.77 0.40
CA ASN A 35 16.86 2.57 -0.07
C ASN A 35 15.56 2.42 0.74
N ILE A 36 15.66 2.11 2.03
CA ILE A 36 14.53 2.11 2.95
C ILE A 36 14.38 3.52 3.53
N VAL A 37 13.22 4.15 3.40
CA VAL A 37 13.00 5.53 3.88
C VAL A 37 11.70 5.61 4.68
N PRO A 38 11.71 6.18 5.90
CA PRO A 38 10.48 6.38 6.66
C PRO A 38 9.65 7.51 6.04
N ALA A 39 8.33 7.33 6.03
CA ALA A 39 7.39 8.29 5.48
C ALA A 39 6.06 8.28 6.26
N ARG A 40 5.23 9.29 6.02
CA ARG A 40 3.91 9.44 6.62
C ARG A 40 2.81 9.58 5.57
N ALA A 41 1.66 8.98 5.86
CA ALA A 41 0.48 8.98 4.99
C ALA A 41 -0.53 10.09 5.29
N GLY A 42 -0.23 10.97 6.26
CA GLY A 42 -1.11 12.06 6.68
C GLY A 42 -0.37 13.16 7.44
N SER A 43 -1.11 14.19 7.86
CA SER A 43 -0.60 15.29 8.69
C SER A 43 -0.20 14.79 10.08
N LEU A 44 0.85 15.38 10.65
CA LEU A 44 1.22 15.12 12.03
C LEU A 44 0.21 15.78 12.98
N ASN A 45 0.06 15.19 14.17
CA ASN A 45 -0.60 15.84 15.29
C ASN A 45 0.46 16.54 16.16
N ARG A 46 0.01 17.47 17.01
CA ARG A 46 0.90 18.28 17.87
C ARG A 46 1.72 17.44 18.86
N GLN A 47 1.18 16.32 19.34
CA GLN A 47 1.92 15.43 20.24
C GLN A 47 3.11 14.81 19.52
N THR A 48 2.91 14.34 18.29
CA THR A 48 3.97 13.75 17.48
C THR A 48 5.01 14.78 17.06
N GLU A 49 4.59 15.99 16.66
CA GLU A 49 5.49 17.12 16.37
C GLU A 49 6.39 17.43 17.58
N PHE A 50 5.79 17.58 18.76
CA PHE A 50 6.54 17.82 20.00
C PHE A 50 7.57 16.74 20.29
N VAL A 51 7.23 15.46 20.09
CA VAL A 51 8.16 14.34 20.30
C VAL A 51 9.33 14.40 19.31
N LEU A 52 9.07 14.64 18.03
CA LEU A 52 10.10 14.74 17.00
C LEU A 52 11.05 15.92 17.27
N GLU A 53 10.51 17.09 17.59
CA GLU A 53 11.29 18.29 17.92
C GLU A 53 12.15 18.08 19.18
N THR A 54 11.56 17.51 20.24
CA THR A 54 12.26 17.24 21.50
C THR A 54 13.43 16.28 21.30
N LEU A 55 13.28 15.31 20.40
CA LEU A 55 14.32 14.31 20.09
C LEU A 55 15.26 14.74 18.94
N GLY A 56 15.05 15.93 18.36
CA GLY A 56 15.81 16.41 17.21
C GLY A 56 15.69 15.51 15.97
N GLN A 57 14.58 14.76 15.84
CA GLN A 57 14.35 13.85 14.73
C GLN A 57 13.75 14.54 13.52
N GLU A 58 14.22 14.15 12.33
CA GLU A 58 13.67 14.66 11.09
C GLU A 58 12.24 14.20 10.89
N THR A 59 11.38 15.12 10.45
CA THR A 59 10.00 14.79 10.13
C THR A 59 9.93 13.91 8.88
N PRO A 60 9.32 12.72 8.93
CA PRO A 60 9.20 11.85 7.77
C PRO A 60 8.45 12.51 6.60
N LYS A 61 8.85 12.16 5.39
CA LYS A 61 8.26 12.67 4.14
C LYS A 61 6.76 12.38 4.09
N LEU A 62 5.95 13.39 3.78
CA LEU A 62 4.53 13.20 3.46
C LEU A 62 4.37 12.56 2.08
N LEU A 63 3.65 11.45 2.03
CA LEU A 63 3.19 10.85 0.79
C LEU A 63 1.72 11.20 0.59
N THR A 64 1.44 11.99 -0.44
CA THR A 64 0.08 12.47 -0.77
C THR A 64 -0.65 11.54 -1.73
N ASP A 65 0.06 10.63 -2.40
CA ASP A 65 -0.48 9.74 -3.41
C ASP A 65 -0.31 8.27 -2.99
N ILE A 66 -1.04 7.90 -1.93
CA ILE A 66 -1.16 6.50 -1.47
C ILE A 66 -2.61 6.08 -1.67
N PHE A 67 -2.99 5.81 -2.92
CA PHE A 67 -4.30 5.28 -3.26
C PHE A 67 -4.15 3.92 -3.93
N PRO A 68 -5.02 2.95 -3.61
CA PRO A 68 -5.09 1.70 -4.37
C PRO A 68 -5.37 2.04 -5.84
N ARG A 69 -4.57 1.51 -6.75
CA ARG A 69 -4.84 1.59 -8.18
C ARG A 69 -5.68 0.40 -8.58
N LEU A 70 -6.39 0.52 -9.70
CA LEU A 70 -7.22 -0.55 -10.24
C LEU A 70 -6.45 -1.88 -10.36
N ARG A 71 -5.21 -1.81 -10.85
CA ARG A 71 -4.30 -2.97 -10.99
C ARG A 71 -3.89 -3.62 -9.66
N ASP A 72 -4.00 -2.90 -8.55
CA ASP A 72 -3.65 -3.42 -7.23
C ASP A 72 -4.82 -4.23 -6.63
N VAL A 73 -6.03 -4.18 -7.25
CA VAL A 73 -7.27 -4.80 -6.75
C VAL A 73 -7.89 -5.77 -7.75
N ILE A 74 -7.68 -5.56 -9.06
CA ILE A 74 -8.22 -6.40 -10.12
C ILE A 74 -7.34 -7.63 -10.37
N ASP A 75 -7.98 -8.77 -10.62
CA ASP A 75 -7.32 -9.97 -11.14
C ASP A 75 -6.79 -9.73 -12.56
N SER A 76 -5.50 -9.99 -12.77
CA SER A 76 -4.84 -9.90 -14.08
C SER A 76 -5.39 -10.86 -15.14
N SER A 77 -6.20 -11.86 -14.76
CA SER A 77 -6.80 -12.85 -15.66
C SER A 77 -8.33 -12.89 -15.51
N PRO A 78 -9.08 -11.91 -16.03
CA PRO A 78 -10.54 -11.96 -16.01
C PRO A 78 -11.04 -13.19 -16.77
N ALA A 79 -12.12 -13.81 -16.27
CA ALA A 79 -12.81 -14.85 -17.02
C ALA A 79 -13.47 -14.21 -18.24
N VAL A 80 -13.17 -14.73 -19.43
CA VAL A 80 -13.70 -14.28 -20.71
C VAL A 80 -14.29 -15.47 -21.45
N ILE A 81 -15.28 -15.21 -22.30
CA ILE A 81 -15.88 -16.24 -23.15
C ILE A 81 -15.99 -15.73 -24.59
N ASP A 82 -15.93 -16.64 -25.55
CA ASP A 82 -16.14 -16.31 -26.95
C ASP A 82 -17.60 -15.88 -27.21
N ALA A 83 -17.80 -14.91 -28.11
CA ALA A 83 -19.12 -14.36 -28.41
C ALA A 83 -20.09 -15.39 -29.03
N GLU A 84 -19.55 -16.41 -29.71
CA GLU A 84 -20.33 -17.49 -30.32
C GLU A 84 -20.48 -18.71 -29.40
N ALA A 85 -19.94 -18.64 -28.17
CA ALA A 85 -20.03 -19.75 -27.23
C ALA A 85 -21.49 -19.99 -26.79
N PRO A 86 -21.90 -21.26 -26.63
CA PRO A 86 -23.22 -21.57 -26.10
C PRO A 86 -23.45 -20.99 -24.70
N LEU A 87 -24.66 -20.50 -24.44
CA LEU A 87 -25.06 -19.93 -23.15
C LEU A 87 -24.76 -20.87 -21.95
N VAL A 88 -24.87 -22.19 -22.15
CA VAL A 88 -24.55 -23.17 -21.09
C VAL A 88 -23.09 -23.09 -20.64
N GLN A 89 -22.15 -22.85 -21.56
CA GLN A 89 -20.73 -22.71 -21.21
C GLN A 89 -20.48 -21.41 -20.42
N ALA A 90 -21.18 -20.33 -20.77
CA ALA A 90 -21.14 -19.08 -20.00
C ALA A 90 -21.63 -19.31 -18.55
N LEU A 91 -22.78 -19.98 -18.38
CA LEU A 91 -23.34 -20.28 -17.06
C LEU A 91 -22.45 -21.22 -16.24
N GLU A 92 -21.84 -22.23 -16.88
CA GLU A 92 -20.88 -23.12 -16.23
C GLU A 92 -19.64 -22.36 -15.77
N LEU A 93 -19.07 -21.50 -16.61
CA LEU A 93 -17.92 -20.67 -16.29
C LEU A 93 -18.24 -19.69 -15.15
N MET A 94 -19.40 -19.04 -15.18
CA MET A 94 -19.90 -18.16 -14.11
C MET A 94 -19.98 -18.89 -12.78
N ARG A 95 -20.54 -20.10 -12.76
CA ARG A 95 -20.65 -20.93 -11.55
C ARG A 95 -19.30 -21.42 -11.05
N GLN A 96 -18.40 -21.85 -11.95
CA GLN A 96 -17.07 -22.36 -11.59
C GLN A 96 -16.17 -21.28 -10.98
N ARG A 97 -16.26 -20.05 -11.49
CA ARG A 97 -15.45 -18.90 -11.04
C ARG A 97 -16.12 -18.07 -9.96
N ASP A 98 -17.34 -18.42 -9.55
CA ASP A 98 -18.20 -17.65 -8.62
C ASP A 98 -18.34 -16.17 -9.02
N ILE A 99 -18.61 -15.94 -10.30
CA ILE A 99 -18.77 -14.61 -10.89
C ILE A 99 -20.18 -14.42 -11.44
N ARG A 100 -20.66 -13.18 -11.34
CA ARG A 100 -22.02 -12.80 -11.77
C ARG A 100 -22.06 -12.14 -13.14
N MET A 101 -20.91 -11.95 -13.76
CA MET A 101 -20.77 -11.26 -15.04
C MET A 101 -19.60 -11.86 -15.82
N LEU A 102 -19.77 -12.01 -17.13
CA LEU A 102 -18.73 -12.26 -18.11
C LEU A 102 -18.76 -11.11 -19.13
N PRO A 103 -17.60 -10.60 -19.56
CA PRO A 103 -17.51 -9.65 -20.66
C PRO A 103 -17.82 -10.32 -22.01
#